data_AF-A0A8S3S812-F1
#
_entry.id   AF-A0A8S3S812-F1
#
_cell.length_a   1.000
_cell.length_b   1.000
_cell.length_c   1.000
_cell.angle_alpha   90.00
_cell.angle_beta   90.00
_cell.angle_gamma   90.00
#
_symmetry.space_group_name_H-M   'P 1'
#
loop_
_entity.id
_entity.type
_entity.pdbx_description
1 polymer ?
#
loop_
_entity_poly.entity_id
_entity_poly.type
_entity_poly.pdbx_seq_one_letter_code
_entity_poly.pdbx_strand_id
1 'polypeptide(L)'
;MMQSIQIDIYGKCGKTCSSSWNSDKCFKDLSKEYKFYLAFENSICNDYVSEKVFRLYQDGFDFIPVYRGASNIKDILPNGTFISSLDFRSPLQLALYLKNVGSNEFAYTNYLKAKDKYFSNGYTRQEVLQFMYCSVCEKLNKKYKRSQKLNLTKWIVEKKCIIPKDV
;
A
#
# COMPACT_ATOMS: atom_id res chain seq x y z
N MET A 1 12.39 -12.51 -8.60
CA MET A 1 12.35 -11.89 -7.26
C MET A 1 12.80 -12.87 -6.19
N MET A 2 12.10 -13.99 -5.99
CA MET A 2 12.41 -14.98 -4.93
C MET A 2 13.81 -15.61 -5.02
N GLN A 3 14.37 -15.74 -6.22
CA GLN A 3 15.76 -16.21 -6.40
C GLN A 3 16.82 -15.19 -5.96
N SER A 4 16.43 -13.93 -5.74
CA SER A 4 17.36 -12.82 -5.56
C SER A 4 17.20 -12.13 -4.22
N ILE A 5 16.07 -12.28 -3.52
CA ILE A 5 15.83 -11.79 -2.16
C ILE A 5 14.94 -12.81 -1.45
N GLN A 6 15.23 -13.09 -0.18
CA GLN A 6 14.39 -13.98 0.63
C GLN A 6 13.01 -13.32 0.82
N ILE A 7 11.96 -14.08 0.53
CA ILE A 7 10.57 -13.68 0.72
C ILE A 7 9.90 -14.74 1.57
N ASP A 8 9.34 -14.31 2.69
CA ASP A 8 8.53 -15.15 3.55
C ASP A 8 7.05 -14.82 3.36
N ILE A 9 6.25 -15.86 3.14
CA ILE A 9 4.81 -15.75 2.90
C ILE A 9 4.10 -16.06 4.21
N TYR A 10 3.21 -15.16 4.65
CA TYR A 10 2.35 -15.35 5.81
C TYR A 10 0.88 -15.38 5.42
N GLY A 11 0.08 -16.17 6.14
CA GLY A 11 -1.35 -16.34 5.91
C GLY A 11 -1.71 -17.75 5.44
N LYS A 12 -2.86 -17.90 4.76
CA LYS A 12 -3.39 -19.22 4.37
C LYS A 12 -2.45 -20.04 3.49
N CYS A 13 -1.59 -19.39 2.72
CA CYS A 13 -0.69 -20.02 1.75
C CYS A 13 0.76 -20.12 2.25
N GLY A 14 1.03 -19.87 3.54
CA GLY A 14 2.39 -19.83 4.06
C GLY A 14 2.46 -20.02 5.57
N LYS A 15 3.42 -19.36 6.20
CA LYS A 15 3.63 -19.39 7.65
C LYS A 15 2.45 -18.76 8.39
N THR A 16 2.21 -19.25 9.60
CA THR A 16 1.24 -18.66 10.53
C THR A 16 1.97 -17.86 11.58
N CYS A 17 1.40 -16.71 11.95
CA CYS A 17 1.76 -16.05 13.19
C CYS A 17 1.25 -16.86 14.39
N SER A 18 1.80 -16.63 15.58
CA SER A 18 1.27 -17.18 16.83
C SER A 18 -0.13 -16.66 17.15
N SER A 19 -0.42 -15.44 16.69
CA SER A 19 -1.75 -14.83 16.61
C SER A 19 -2.32 -15.00 15.19
N SER A 20 -3.57 -14.56 14.96
CA SER A 20 -4.12 -14.54 13.59
C SER A 20 -3.20 -13.77 12.65
N TRP A 21 -3.00 -14.28 11.43
CA TRP A 21 -2.13 -13.69 10.41
C TRP A 21 -2.55 -12.27 9.99
N ASN A 22 -3.82 -11.90 10.23
CA ASN A 22 -4.35 -10.57 9.95
C ASN A 22 -4.39 -9.66 11.20
N SER A 23 -3.85 -10.08 12.34
CA SER A 23 -3.88 -9.30 13.59
C SER A 23 -2.76 -8.26 13.66
N ASP A 24 -2.99 -7.18 14.40
CA ASP A 24 -1.98 -6.13 14.60
C ASP A 24 -0.74 -6.68 15.32
N LYS A 25 -0.92 -7.65 16.23
CA LYS A 25 0.20 -8.30 16.92
C LYS A 25 1.12 -9.01 15.92
N CYS A 26 0.56 -9.78 15.00
CA CYS A 26 1.33 -10.43 13.93
C CYS A 26 2.12 -9.40 13.12
N PHE A 27 1.48 -8.32 12.67
CA PHE A 27 2.16 -7.28 11.88
C PHE A 27 3.26 -6.54 12.68
N LYS A 28 3.04 -6.24 13.97
CA LYS A 28 4.05 -5.62 14.85
C LYS A 28 5.26 -6.51 15.10
N ASP A 29 5.05 -7.82 15.23
CA ASP A 29 6.16 -8.74 15.42
C ASP A 29 6.94 -8.92 14.11
N LEU A 30 6.24 -9.05 12.97
CA LEU A 30 6.87 -9.09 11.66
C LEU A 30 7.62 -7.79 11.31
N SER A 31 7.15 -6.62 11.74
CA SER A 31 7.83 -5.35 11.44
C SER A 31 9.18 -5.19 12.14
N LYS A 32 9.47 -6.03 13.14
CA LYS A 32 10.79 -6.08 13.79
C LYS A 32 11.78 -6.95 13.01
N GLU A 33 11.28 -7.88 12.20
CA GLU A 33 12.09 -8.86 11.48
C GLU A 33 12.22 -8.55 9.98
N TYR A 34 11.21 -7.91 9.39
CA TYR A 34 11.15 -7.62 7.96
C TYR A 34 11.08 -6.11 7.69
N LYS A 35 11.85 -5.67 6.70
CA LYS A 35 11.93 -4.26 6.26
C LYS A 35 10.83 -3.87 5.25
N PHE A 36 10.33 -4.85 4.51
CA PHE A 36 9.44 -4.63 3.38
C PHE A 36 8.16 -5.44 3.52
N TYR A 37 7.04 -4.85 3.10
CA TYR A 37 5.76 -5.54 3.00
C TYR A 37 5.24 -5.47 1.56
N LEU A 38 4.93 -6.62 0.96
CA LEU A 38 4.38 -6.69 -0.39
C LEU A 38 2.87 -6.41 -0.37
N ALA A 39 2.49 -5.15 -0.59
CA ALA A 39 1.10 -4.72 -0.68
C ALA A 39 0.58 -4.89 -2.11
N PHE A 40 0.46 -6.15 -2.57
CA PHE A 40 0.05 -6.47 -3.93
C PHE A 40 -1.47 -6.66 -4.03
N GLU A 41 -2.07 -6.01 -5.00
CA GLU A 41 -3.49 -6.15 -5.32
C GLU A 41 -3.77 -7.37 -6.19
N ASN A 42 -5.01 -7.87 -6.07
CA ASN A 42 -5.49 -9.00 -6.86
C ASN A 42 -5.62 -8.66 -8.36
N SER A 43 -5.65 -7.37 -8.70
CA SER A 43 -5.75 -6.86 -10.07
C SER A 43 -5.05 -5.51 -10.19
N ILE A 44 -4.46 -5.26 -11.36
CA ILE A 44 -3.82 -3.99 -11.70
C ILE A 44 -4.87 -3.14 -12.42
N CYS A 45 -5.44 -2.15 -11.72
CA CYS A 45 -6.43 -1.23 -12.27
C CYS A 45 -6.21 0.19 -11.73
N ASN A 46 -6.37 1.20 -12.58
CA ASN A 46 -6.39 2.59 -12.12
C ASN A 46 -7.44 2.78 -11.01
N ASP A 47 -7.08 3.55 -9.99
CA ASP A 47 -7.88 3.85 -8.80
C ASP A 47 -8.22 2.64 -7.90
N TYR A 48 -7.79 1.42 -8.21
CA TYR A 48 -8.01 0.26 -7.35
C TYR A 48 -6.88 0.12 -6.31
N VAL A 49 -7.12 0.68 -5.13
CA VAL A 49 -6.20 0.61 -3.98
C VAL A 49 -6.99 0.16 -2.75
N SER A 50 -6.54 -0.89 -2.09
CA SER A 50 -7.26 -1.53 -0.98
C SER A 50 -6.57 -1.33 0.37
N GLU A 51 -7.10 -1.97 1.41
CA GLU A 51 -6.55 -1.97 2.76
C GLU A 51 -5.09 -2.41 2.84
N LYS A 52 -4.60 -3.21 1.88
CA LYS A 52 -3.26 -3.82 1.93
C LYS A 52 -2.15 -2.79 2.10
N VAL A 53 -2.25 -1.65 1.41
CA VAL A 53 -1.27 -0.57 1.55
C VAL A 53 -1.66 0.41 2.65
N PHE A 54 -2.94 0.78 2.76
CA PHE A 54 -3.39 1.77 3.73
C PHE A 54 -3.19 1.33 5.18
N ARG A 55 -3.27 0.03 5.46
CA ARG A 55 -3.00 -0.51 6.79
C ARG A 55 -1.61 -0.12 7.32
N LEU A 56 -0.61 -0.03 6.43
CA LEU A 56 0.76 0.34 6.81
C LEU A 56 0.90 1.82 7.21
N TYR A 57 0.01 2.68 6.72
CA TYR A 57 -0.08 4.08 7.12
C TYR A 57 -0.97 4.26 8.35
N GLN A 58 -1.99 3.43 8.50
CA GLN A 58 -2.94 3.55 9.61
C GLN A 58 -2.37 3.03 10.93
N ASP A 59 -1.70 1.88 10.89
CA ASP A 59 -1.31 1.15 12.11
C ASP A 59 0.17 1.35 12.47
N GLY A 60 0.90 2.13 11.68
CA GLY A 60 2.24 2.63 12.03
C GLY A 60 3.31 1.55 12.04
N PHE A 61 3.14 0.51 11.23
CA PHE A 61 4.15 -0.55 11.12
C PHE A 61 5.39 -0.05 10.38
N ASP A 62 6.57 -0.47 10.84
CA ASP A 62 7.89 -0.10 10.28
C ASP A 62 8.23 -0.91 9.03
N PHE A 63 7.27 -1.03 8.11
CA PHE A 63 7.49 -1.60 6.78
C PHE A 63 7.59 -0.50 5.73
N ILE A 64 8.51 -0.65 4.78
CA ILE A 64 8.38 0.05 3.51
C ILE A 64 7.36 -0.72 2.63
N PRO A 65 6.25 -0.08 2.22
CA PRO A 65 5.30 -0.70 1.32
C PRO A 65 5.92 -0.92 -0.07
N VAL A 66 5.91 -2.16 -0.56
CA VAL A 66 6.19 -2.48 -1.97
C VAL A 66 4.85 -2.74 -2.64
N TYR A 67 4.38 -1.77 -3.41
CA TYR A 67 3.03 -1.76 -3.94
C TYR A 67 2.96 -2.30 -5.38
N ARG A 68 1.88 -3.03 -5.68
CA ARG A 68 1.53 -3.47 -7.04
C ARG A 68 0.03 -3.43 -7.20
N GLY A 69 -0.49 -2.59 -8.09
CA GLY A 69 -1.94 -2.44 -8.27
C GLY A 69 -2.25 -1.28 -9.20
N ALA A 70 -2.81 -0.19 -8.68
CA ALA A 70 -3.08 1.00 -9.46
C ALA A 70 -1.83 1.61 -10.11
N SER A 71 -1.84 1.78 -11.44
CA SER A 71 -0.76 2.48 -12.17
C SER A 71 -0.65 3.95 -11.78
N ASN A 72 -1.75 4.56 -11.33
CA ASN A 72 -1.81 5.94 -10.86
C ASN A 72 -1.66 6.07 -9.34
N ILE A 73 -1.02 5.11 -8.67
CA ILE A 73 -0.81 5.13 -7.22
C ILE A 73 -0.12 6.41 -6.72
N LYS A 74 0.70 7.07 -7.55
CA LYS A 74 1.39 8.33 -7.23
C LYS A 74 0.44 9.54 -7.10
N ASP A 75 -0.80 9.42 -7.59
CA ASP A 75 -1.86 10.41 -7.39
C ASP A 75 -2.62 10.18 -6.08
N ILE A 76 -2.45 8.99 -5.47
CA ILE A 76 -3.22 8.52 -4.31
C ILE A 76 -2.37 8.51 -3.05
N LEU A 77 -1.12 8.05 -3.14
CA LEU A 77 -0.17 7.99 -2.04
C LEU A 77 0.95 9.01 -2.22
N PRO A 78 1.44 9.62 -1.13
CA PRO A 78 2.56 10.55 -1.19
C PRO A 78 3.81 9.92 -1.80
N ASN A 79 4.50 10.64 -2.69
CA ASN A 79 5.75 10.17 -3.25
C ASN A 79 6.82 10.00 -2.16
N GLY A 80 7.64 8.95 -2.27
CA GLY A 80 8.71 8.66 -1.32
C GLY A 80 8.27 7.93 -0.05
N THR A 81 7.02 7.47 0.03
CA THR A 81 6.52 6.66 1.17
C THR A 81 6.30 5.19 0.82
N PHE A 82 6.48 4.82 -0.45
CA PHE A 82 6.31 3.47 -0.97
C PHE A 82 7.23 3.23 -2.18
N ILE A 83 7.37 1.96 -2.55
CA ILE A 83 8.09 1.52 -3.75
C ILE A 83 7.06 0.88 -4.69
N SER A 84 6.86 1.45 -5.88
CA SER A 84 6.00 0.84 -6.90
C SER A 84 6.75 -0.25 -7.64
N SER A 85 6.26 -1.48 -7.58
CA SER A 85 6.81 -2.58 -8.41
C SER A 85 6.66 -2.32 -9.91
N LEU A 86 5.69 -1.49 -10.31
CA LEU A 86 5.43 -1.12 -11.71
C LEU A 86 6.51 -0.17 -12.28
N ASP A 87 7.36 0.41 -11.44
CA ASP A 87 8.49 1.25 -11.87
C ASP A 87 9.69 0.41 -12.38
N PHE A 88 9.64 -0.92 -12.26
CA PHE A 88 10.73 -1.83 -12.62
C PHE A 88 10.36 -2.70 -13.82
N ARG A 89 11.33 -2.94 -14.72
CA ARG A 89 11.10 -3.76 -15.92
C ARG A 89 11.02 -5.26 -15.63
N SER A 90 11.49 -5.69 -14.46
CA SER A 90 11.45 -7.10 -14.07
C SER A 90 11.44 -7.29 -12.55
N PRO A 91 10.96 -8.44 -12.05
CA PRO A 91 11.05 -8.79 -10.63
C PRO A 91 12.49 -8.92 -10.11
N LEU A 92 13.48 -9.13 -10.98
CA LEU A 92 14.90 -9.13 -10.62
C LEU A 92 15.39 -7.70 -10.31
N GLN A 93 15.05 -6.73 -11.16
CA GLN A 93 15.42 -5.33 -10.92
C GLN A 93 14.79 -4.79 -9.63
N LEU A 94 13.53 -5.12 -9.37
CA LEU A 94 12.90 -4.79 -8.08
C LEU A 94 13.67 -5.42 -6.92
N ALA A 95 14.02 -6.71 -6.99
CA ALA A 95 14.76 -7.38 -5.90
C ALA A 95 16.13 -6.73 -5.63
N LEU A 96 16.87 -6.35 -6.67
CA LEU A 96 18.15 -5.64 -6.53
C LEU A 96 17.97 -4.26 -5.90
N TYR A 97 16.92 -3.54 -6.28
CA TYR A 97 16.59 -2.25 -5.68
C TYR A 97 16.23 -2.38 -4.20
N LEU A 98 15.37 -3.34 -3.84
CA LEU A 98 14.99 -3.61 -2.45
C LEU A 98 16.20 -4.00 -1.61
N LYS A 99 17.13 -4.80 -2.16
CA LYS A 99 18.41 -5.10 -1.48
C LYS A 99 19.21 -3.84 -1.19
N ASN A 100 19.39 -2.97 -2.18
CA ASN A 100 20.13 -1.73 -2.01
C ASN A 100 19.49 -0.83 -0.94
N VAL A 101 18.17 -0.59 -1.02
CA VAL A 101 17.42 0.17 0.00
C VAL A 101 17.54 -0.50 1.37
N GLY A 102 17.39 -1.82 1.44
CA GLY A 102 17.45 -2.58 2.69
C GLY A 102 18.83 -2.59 3.34
N SER A 103 19.92 -2.52 2.56
CA SER A 103 21.29 -2.42 3.06
C SER A 103 21.73 -0.99 3.40
N ASN A 104 20.99 0.02 2.94
CA ASN A 104 21.31 1.42 3.16
C ASN A 104 20.39 2.02 4.23
N GLU A 105 20.93 2.19 5.44
CA GLU A 105 20.17 2.68 6.59
C GLU A 105 19.55 4.06 6.35
N PHE A 106 20.27 4.96 5.67
CA PHE A 106 19.76 6.28 5.34
C PHE A 106 18.58 6.21 4.36
N ALA A 107 18.70 5.42 3.29
CA ALA A 107 17.61 5.25 2.33
C ALA A 107 16.38 4.62 2.99
N TYR A 108 16.59 3.55 3.78
CA TYR A 108 15.52 2.86 4.51
C TYR A 108 14.79 3.80 5.48
N THR A 109 15.53 4.49 6.35
CA THR A 109 14.93 5.38 7.36
C THR A 109 14.27 6.60 6.74
N ASN A 110 14.72 7.08 5.57
CA ASN A 110 14.04 8.17 4.87
C ASN A 110 12.65 7.78 4.36
N TYR A 111 12.48 6.56 3.84
CA TYR A 111 11.16 6.05 3.46
C TYR A 111 10.22 5.98 4.66
N LEU A 112 10.69 5.44 5.80
CA LEU A 112 9.89 5.34 7.01
C LEU A 112 9.51 6.72 7.55
N LYS A 113 10.48 7.62 7.72
CA LYS A 113 10.22 9.01 8.16
C LYS A 113 9.25 9.75 7.24
N ALA A 114 9.32 9.52 5.93
CA ALA A 114 8.37 10.10 4.99
C ALA A 114 6.97 9.51 5.17
N LYS A 115 6.85 8.18 5.32
CA LYS A 115 5.59 7.48 5.57
C LYS A 115 4.93 7.92 6.87
N ASP A 116 5.70 8.05 7.95
CA ASP A 116 5.18 8.30 9.30
C ASP A 116 4.59 9.71 9.47
N LYS A 117 4.88 10.64 8.55
CA LYS A 117 4.18 11.94 8.47
C LYS A 117 2.67 11.78 8.20
N TYR A 118 2.26 10.63 7.68
CA TYR A 118 0.88 10.32 7.33
C TYR A 118 0.28 9.24 8.24
N PHE A 119 0.97 8.90 9.34
CA PHE A 119 0.43 8.02 10.36
C PHE A 119 -0.77 8.68 11.05
N SER A 120 -1.86 7.94 11.21
CA SER A 120 -3.04 8.41 11.94
C SER A 120 -2.74 8.43 13.45
N ASN A 121 -2.00 9.45 13.90
CA ASN A 121 -1.54 9.72 15.27
C ASN A 121 -2.54 9.30 16.37
N GLY A 122 -2.53 8.03 16.78
CA GLY A 122 -3.36 7.51 17.86
C GLY A 122 -4.86 7.42 17.58
N TYR A 123 -5.34 7.70 16.35
CA TYR A 123 -6.75 7.55 16.01
C TYR A 123 -7.08 6.08 15.73
N THR A 124 -8.17 5.62 16.33
CA THR A 124 -8.78 4.33 15.99
C THR A 124 -9.30 4.36 14.56
N ARG A 125 -9.44 3.16 13.95
CA ARG A 125 -10.07 3.02 12.63
C ARG A 125 -11.44 3.67 12.55
N GLN A 126 -12.22 3.57 13.62
CA GLN A 126 -13.56 4.11 13.67
C GLN A 126 -13.56 5.64 13.66
N GLU A 127 -12.63 6.27 14.39
CA GLU A 127 -12.46 7.73 14.36
C GLU A 127 -12.03 8.21 12.97
N VAL A 128 -11.04 7.56 12.36
CA VAL A 128 -10.59 7.92 10.99
C VAL A 128 -11.75 7.83 10.00
N LEU A 129 -12.55 6.76 10.06
CA LEU A 129 -13.73 6.60 9.19
C LEU A 129 -14.77 7.68 9.46
N GLN A 130 -15.04 8.01 10.73
CA GLN A 130 -15.98 9.06 11.09
C GLN A 130 -15.54 10.42 10.51
N PHE A 131 -14.27 10.81 10.69
CA PHE A 131 -13.72 12.03 10.11
C PHE A 131 -13.83 12.04 8.58
N MET A 132 -13.51 10.92 7.94
CA MET A 132 -13.61 10.77 6.49
C MET A 132 -15.04 10.95 5.99
N TYR A 133 -16.02 10.27 6.60
CA TYR A 133 -17.43 10.41 6.23
C TYR A 133 -17.97 11.82 6.45
N CYS A 134 -17.62 12.48 7.56
CA CYS A 134 -18.00 13.86 7.81
C CYS A 134 -17.39 14.80 6.75
N SER A 135 -16.12 14.64 6.41
CA SER A 135 -15.46 15.46 5.38
C SER A 135 -16.09 15.29 4.01
N VAL A 136 -16.42 14.05 3.63
CA VAL A 136 -17.14 13.76 2.38
C VAL A 136 -18.52 14.40 2.40
N CYS A 137 -19.28 14.24 3.49
CA CYS A 137 -20.61 14.83 3.64
C CYS A 137 -20.57 16.36 3.51
N GLU A 138 -19.63 17.02 4.19
CA GLU A 138 -19.44 18.47 4.09
C GLU A 138 -19.12 18.90 2.65
N LYS A 139 -18.22 18.16 1.96
CA LYS A 139 -17.86 18.46 0.58
C LYS A 139 -19.02 18.26 -0.39
N LEU A 140 -19.85 17.25 -0.19
CA LEU A 140 -21.04 16.98 -1.01
C LEU A 140 -22.12 18.05 -0.82
N ASN A 141 -22.23 18.63 0.37
CA ASN A 141 -23.21 19.68 0.68
C ASN A 141 -22.75 21.09 0.25
N LYS A 142 -21.46 21.29 -0.02
CA LYS A 142 -20.95 22.55 -0.59
C LYS A 142 -21.20 22.62 -2.10
N LYS A 143 -21.65 23.77 -2.60
CA LYS A 143 -21.82 24.05 -4.04
C LYS A 143 -20.45 24.23 -4.72
N TYR A 144 -19.70 23.15 -4.91
CA TYR A 144 -18.53 23.18 -5.78
C TYR A 144 -18.97 23.24 -7.25
N LYS A 145 -18.25 24.00 -8.09
CA LYS A 145 -18.31 23.79 -9.55
C LYS A 145 -17.91 22.34 -9.78
N ARG A 146 -18.87 21.46 -10.10
CA ARG A 146 -18.57 20.06 -10.43
C ARG A 146 -17.51 20.08 -11.53
N SER A 147 -16.30 19.65 -11.18
CA SER A 147 -15.34 19.18 -12.19
C SER A 147 -16.03 18.03 -12.94
N GLN A 148 -15.71 17.93 -14.24
CA GLN A 148 -16.33 17.07 -15.26
C GLN A 148 -17.25 15.95 -14.75
N LYS A 149 -18.44 15.86 -15.37
CA LYS A 149 -19.41 14.80 -15.13
C LYS A 149 -18.74 13.43 -15.30
N LEU A 150 -18.39 12.78 -14.18
CA LEU A 150 -17.81 11.44 -14.19
C LEU A 150 -18.88 10.48 -14.72
N ASN A 151 -18.63 9.86 -15.87
CA ASN A 151 -19.48 8.78 -16.34
C ASN A 151 -19.09 7.51 -15.59
N LEU A 152 -19.82 7.20 -14.51
CA LEU A 152 -19.56 6.03 -13.67
C LEU A 152 -19.66 4.73 -14.46
N THR A 153 -20.63 4.60 -15.35
CA THR A 153 -20.75 3.40 -16.20
C THR A 153 -19.51 3.22 -17.06
N LYS A 154 -19.05 4.29 -17.73
CA LYS A 154 -17.82 4.29 -18.50
C LYS A 154 -16.61 3.94 -17.62
N TRP A 155 -16.53 4.55 -16.43
CA TRP A 155 -15.45 4.32 -15.47
C TRP A 155 -15.41 2.87 -14.96
N ILE A 156 -16.56 2.24 -14.72
CA ILE A 156 -16.66 0.83 -14.30
C ILE A 156 -16.35 -0.12 -15.47
N VAL A 157 -16.89 0.16 -16.66
CA VAL A 157 -16.92 -0.78 -17.79
C VAL A 157 -15.68 -0.68 -18.68
N GLU A 158 -15.16 0.52 -18.94
CA GLU A 158 -14.02 0.71 -19.85
C GLU A 158 -12.66 0.60 -19.17
N LYS A 159 -12.62 0.60 -17.83
CA LYS A 159 -11.37 0.35 -17.11
C LYS A 159 -10.97 -1.12 -17.25
N LYS A 160 -9.96 -1.35 -18.09
CA LYS A 160 -9.32 -2.66 -18.22
C LYS A 160 -8.48 -2.93 -16.98
N CYS A 161 -9.03 -3.73 -16.08
CA CYS A 161 -8.26 -4.40 -15.04
C CYS A 161 -7.44 -5.53 -15.65
N ILE A 162 -6.16 -5.63 -15.26
CA ILE A 162 -5.30 -6.75 -15.65
C ILE A 162 -5.14 -7.66 -14.44
N ILE A 163 -5.43 -8.95 -14.63
CA ILE A 163 -5.13 -9.98 -13.63
C ILE A 163 -3.65 -10.35 -13.78
N PRO A 164 -2.80 -10.12 -12.76
CA PRO A 164 -1.40 -10.53 -12.81
C PRO A 164 -1.26 -12.04 -13.00
N LYS A 165 -0.33 -12.48 -13.86
CA LYS A 165 -0.03 -13.90 -14.14
C LYS A 165 1.40 -14.31 -13.78
N ASP A 166 2.15 -13.38 -13.22
CA ASP A 166 3.59 -13.44 -12.98
C ASP A 166 3.92 -13.63 -11.48
N VAL A 167 3.03 -14.31 -10.76
CA VAL A 167 3.21 -14.74 -9.36
C VAL A 167 3.38 -16.25 -9.31
#